data_AF-A0A2E8Y5F1-F1
#
_entry.id   AF-A0A2E8Y5F1-F1
#
_cell.length_a   1.000
_cell.length_b   1.000
_cell.length_c   1.000
_cell.angle_alpha   90.00
_cell.angle_beta   90.00
_cell.angle_gamma   90.00
#
_symmetry.space_group_name_H-M   'P 1'
#
loop_
_entity.id
_entity.type
_entity.pdbx_description
1 polymer ?
#
loop_
_entity_poly.entity_id
_entity_poly.type
_entity_poly.pdbx_seq_one_letter_code
_entity_poly.pdbx_strand_id
1 'polypeptide(L)'
;MSDTMTEEATTTVEQSDQLQSEFKRLVLDGKLDPKLTDSLTELVTAGFCTHRSWGFGKITTVDTLMAKITIDFQSKPGHSMDLGFAAKILQPLSATHILARKATDLPGLKRMGALRHLELIKLVLESYGGQATVALIQETLVPDVIEEDWKKWWADAKKEMKGDGHYQLPVKKTEPIVYHAEELSPADKLMSNIRDAKGLKAQLAAATELCKSIDGVENKEAVLDEVVSILNEAIKNHLTLKPSLALEAILLRDAIRTQSGIQPQEGELTANDIYEKADDLAGLIEGLSAAKQKLALEAFRQAHPDSWVDTYLKLINQTGLRLVGELIQILIDTGHFEKFKAGLAKLISKREASTDLMLWMGKNRSDSFADILGPEVFRAMMAAIENDR
;
A
#
# COMPACT_ATOMS: atom_id res chain seq x y z
N MET A 1 28.66 -28.00 -18.95
CA MET A 1 28.16 -26.71 -18.43
C MET A 1 29.30 -25.82 -17.91
N SER A 2 30.41 -26.36 -17.42
CA SER A 2 31.56 -25.55 -16.96
C SER A 2 32.46 -25.00 -18.07
N ASP A 3 32.63 -25.71 -19.19
CA ASP A 3 33.50 -25.24 -20.29
C ASP A 3 32.91 -24.05 -21.07
N THR A 4 31.60 -24.03 -21.31
CA THR A 4 30.93 -22.97 -22.10
C THR A 4 30.90 -21.62 -21.38
N MET A 5 30.79 -21.62 -20.04
CA MET A 5 30.83 -20.39 -19.23
C MET A 5 32.25 -19.81 -19.12
N THR A 6 33.27 -20.66 -19.24
CA THR A 6 34.68 -20.22 -19.18
C THR A 6 35.09 -19.58 -20.51
N GLU A 7 34.60 -20.10 -21.63
CA GLU A 7 34.89 -19.59 -22.98
C GLU A 7 34.17 -18.26 -23.30
N GLU A 8 32.89 -18.10 -22.92
CA GLU A 8 32.17 -16.82 -23.02
C GLU A 8 32.81 -15.73 -22.14
N ALA A 9 33.19 -16.06 -20.90
CA ALA A 9 33.84 -15.10 -20.01
C ALA A 9 35.19 -14.61 -20.56
N THR A 10 35.98 -15.51 -21.15
CA THR A 10 37.30 -15.17 -21.72
C THR A 10 37.16 -14.29 -22.96
N THR A 11 36.18 -14.58 -23.83
CA THR A 11 35.89 -13.80 -25.05
C THR A 11 35.37 -12.39 -24.74
N THR A 12 34.56 -12.25 -23.68
CA THR A 12 34.00 -10.96 -23.26
C THR A 12 35.06 -10.05 -22.64
N VAL A 13 36.03 -10.64 -21.91
CA VAL A 13 37.17 -9.92 -21.32
C VAL A 13 38.12 -9.43 -22.41
N GLU A 14 38.47 -10.28 -23.39
CA GLU A 14 39.33 -9.89 -24.52
C GLU A 14 38.72 -8.77 -25.38
N GLN A 15 37.40 -8.81 -25.61
CA GLN A 15 36.68 -7.75 -26.33
C GLN A 15 36.64 -6.44 -25.54
N SER A 16 36.45 -6.51 -24.22
CA SER A 16 36.50 -5.35 -23.33
C SER A 16 37.90 -4.70 -23.32
N ASP A 17 38.96 -5.51 -23.26
CA ASP A 17 40.35 -5.03 -23.25
C ASP A 17 40.75 -4.40 -24.59
N GLN A 18 40.24 -4.94 -25.71
CA GLN A 18 40.40 -4.34 -27.03
C GLN A 18 39.69 -2.99 -27.13
N LEU A 19 38.44 -2.89 -26.68
CA LEU A 19 37.66 -1.64 -26.68
C LEU A 19 38.30 -0.56 -25.79
N GLN A 20 38.80 -0.93 -24.61
CA GLN A 20 39.54 -0.01 -23.74
C GLN A 20 40.79 0.54 -24.43
N SER A 21 41.50 -0.31 -25.18
CA SER A 21 42.69 0.09 -25.93
C SER A 21 42.35 1.08 -27.05
N GLU A 22 41.23 0.88 -27.74
CA GLU A 22 40.73 1.81 -28.76
C GLU A 22 40.29 3.16 -28.17
N PHE A 23 39.62 3.15 -27.01
CA PHE A 23 39.25 4.39 -26.32
C PHE A 23 40.47 5.16 -25.81
N LYS A 24 41.50 4.48 -25.30
CA LYS A 24 42.79 5.11 -24.95
C LYS A 24 43.43 5.79 -26.15
N ARG A 25 43.35 5.20 -27.35
CA ARG A 25 43.83 5.84 -28.58
C ARG A 25 43.05 7.10 -28.91
N LEU A 26 41.73 7.08 -28.77
CA LEU A 26 40.87 8.26 -28.98
C LEU A 26 41.17 9.40 -28.00
N VAL A 27 41.57 9.06 -26.77
CA VAL A 27 42.04 10.05 -25.79
C VAL A 27 43.35 10.68 -26.24
N LEU A 28 44.31 9.89 -26.71
CA LEU A 28 45.60 10.40 -27.24
C LEU A 28 45.40 11.28 -28.48
N ASP A 29 44.43 10.95 -29.33
CA ASP A 29 44.04 11.73 -30.51
C ASP A 29 43.26 13.02 -30.17
N GLY A 30 43.00 13.28 -28.88
CA GLY A 30 42.27 14.47 -28.40
C GLY A 30 40.76 14.46 -28.71
N LYS A 31 40.22 13.31 -29.14
CA LYS A 31 38.81 13.15 -29.54
C LYS A 31 37.90 12.69 -28.41
N LEU A 32 38.45 12.21 -27.30
CA LEU A 32 37.71 11.72 -26.15
C LEU A 32 38.31 12.24 -24.83
N ASP A 33 37.46 12.63 -23.88
CA ASP A 33 37.90 13.00 -22.53
C ASP A 33 38.32 11.73 -21.77
N PRO A 34 39.55 11.68 -21.19
CA PRO A 34 40.02 10.54 -20.40
C PRO A 34 39.05 10.11 -19.30
N LYS A 35 38.24 11.03 -18.75
CA LYS A 35 37.28 10.72 -17.68
C LYS A 35 36.08 9.88 -18.13
N LEU A 36 35.85 9.75 -19.44
CA LEU A 36 34.67 9.09 -20.00
C LEU A 36 34.94 7.66 -20.48
N THR A 37 36.20 7.21 -20.48
CA THR A 37 36.59 5.90 -21.01
C THR A 37 35.92 4.75 -20.26
N ASP A 38 35.83 4.86 -18.93
CA ASP A 38 35.27 3.80 -18.08
C ASP A 38 33.76 3.68 -18.30
N SER A 39 33.04 4.81 -18.27
CA SER A 39 31.60 4.85 -18.56
C SER A 39 31.27 4.39 -19.98
N LEU A 40 32.12 4.67 -20.97
CA LEU A 40 31.96 4.18 -22.33
C LEU A 40 32.20 2.68 -22.44
N THR A 41 33.20 2.17 -21.74
CA THR A 41 33.46 0.74 -21.68
C THR A 41 32.26 0.03 -21.07
N GLU A 42 31.77 0.51 -19.93
CA GLU A 42 30.57 -0.02 -19.29
C GLU A 42 29.34 0.01 -20.22
N LEU A 43 29.10 1.14 -20.89
CA LEU A 43 27.99 1.32 -21.82
C LEU A 43 28.06 0.34 -23.00
N VAL A 44 29.23 0.23 -23.64
CA VAL A 44 29.41 -0.61 -24.82
C VAL A 44 29.39 -2.09 -24.46
N THR A 45 30.05 -2.47 -23.36
CA THR A 45 30.05 -3.86 -22.86
C THR A 45 28.64 -4.29 -22.45
N ALA A 46 27.83 -3.39 -21.88
CA ALA A 46 26.44 -3.67 -21.57
C ALA A 46 25.58 -3.93 -22.83
N GLY A 47 25.92 -3.30 -23.96
CA GLY A 47 25.23 -3.47 -25.26
C GLY A 47 23.83 -2.85 -25.35
N PHE A 48 23.27 -2.40 -24.21
CA PHE A 48 21.98 -1.75 -24.12
C PHE A 48 22.07 -0.50 -23.23
N CYS A 49 21.15 0.43 -23.43
CA CYS A 49 21.11 1.66 -22.67
C CYS A 49 19.69 2.20 -22.53
N THR A 50 19.55 3.24 -21.71
CA THR A 50 18.34 4.06 -21.67
C THR A 50 18.70 5.53 -21.87
N HIS A 51 17.80 6.23 -22.55
CA HIS A 51 17.84 7.67 -22.74
C HIS A 51 16.56 8.30 -22.19
N ARG A 52 16.66 9.41 -21.47
CA ARG A 52 15.52 10.08 -20.82
C ARG A 52 14.36 10.41 -21.77
N SER A 53 14.67 10.78 -23.01
CA SER A 53 13.65 11.16 -24.01
C SER A 53 13.32 10.07 -25.02
N TRP A 54 14.21 9.09 -25.21
CA TRP A 54 14.06 8.09 -26.28
C TRP A 54 13.80 6.68 -25.78
N GLY A 55 13.85 6.48 -24.45
CA GLY A 55 13.59 5.21 -23.81
C GLY A 55 14.74 4.22 -23.96
N PHE A 56 14.40 2.93 -23.98
CA PHE A 56 15.33 1.83 -24.18
C PHE A 56 16.02 1.92 -25.55
N GLY A 57 17.31 1.60 -25.59
CA GLY A 57 18.12 1.54 -26.79
C GLY A 57 19.02 0.31 -26.84
N LYS A 58 19.13 -0.30 -28.02
CA LYS A 58 20.12 -1.35 -28.32
C LYS A 58 21.27 -0.76 -29.11
N ILE A 59 22.49 -0.93 -28.62
CA ILE A 59 23.69 -0.48 -29.35
C ILE A 59 23.89 -1.43 -30.52
N THR A 60 23.97 -0.87 -31.73
CA THR A 60 24.15 -1.66 -32.96
C THR A 60 25.57 -1.53 -33.52
N THR A 61 26.21 -0.38 -33.33
CA THR A 61 27.55 -0.14 -33.86
C THR A 61 28.31 0.87 -33.00
N VAL A 62 29.58 0.59 -32.74
CA VAL A 62 30.55 1.51 -32.14
C VAL A 62 31.65 1.73 -33.17
N ASP A 63 31.77 2.96 -33.67
CA ASP A 63 32.78 3.36 -34.65
C ASP A 63 33.84 4.21 -33.95
N THR A 64 34.96 3.57 -33.59
CA THR A 64 36.09 4.22 -32.94
C THR A 64 36.95 5.05 -33.90
N LEU A 65 36.76 4.94 -35.22
CA LEU A 65 37.45 5.79 -36.20
C LEU A 65 36.76 7.16 -36.31
N MET A 66 35.43 7.15 -36.37
CA MET A 66 34.60 8.37 -36.43
C MET A 66 34.21 8.92 -35.05
N ALA A 67 34.58 8.22 -33.98
CA ALA A 67 34.18 8.51 -32.59
C ALA A 67 32.64 8.59 -32.43
N LYS A 68 31.91 7.67 -33.05
CA LYS A 68 30.44 7.63 -33.05
C LYS A 68 29.88 6.30 -32.54
N ILE A 69 28.67 6.36 -32.00
CA ILE A 69 27.86 5.20 -31.63
C ILE A 69 26.50 5.28 -32.32
N THR A 70 26.00 4.14 -32.80
CA THR A 70 24.68 4.01 -33.40
C THR A 70 23.82 3.11 -32.52
N ILE A 71 22.61 3.59 -32.22
CA ILE A 71 21.70 2.98 -31.25
C ILE A 71 20.29 2.95 -31.82
N ASP A 72 19.65 1.79 -31.72
CA ASP A 72 18.24 1.62 -32.02
C ASP A 72 17.42 1.90 -30.75
N PHE A 73 17.01 3.17 -30.59
CA PHE A 73 16.06 3.53 -29.52
C PHE A 73 14.63 3.18 -29.91
N GLN A 74 13.81 2.83 -28.92
CA GLN A 74 12.40 2.49 -29.12
C GLN A 74 11.62 3.59 -29.86
N SER A 75 11.86 4.87 -29.56
CA SER A 75 11.21 6.00 -30.25
C SER A 75 12.06 6.63 -31.35
N LYS A 76 13.32 6.20 -31.53
CA LYS A 76 14.23 6.76 -32.53
C LYS A 76 15.28 5.73 -33.01
N PRO A 77 14.87 4.77 -33.87
CA PRO A 77 15.79 3.75 -34.41
C PRO A 77 16.92 4.35 -35.26
N GLY A 78 18.07 3.67 -35.30
CA GLY A 78 19.22 4.03 -36.12
C GLY A 78 19.91 5.34 -35.76
N HIS A 79 19.75 5.82 -34.52
CA HIS A 79 20.27 7.12 -34.13
C HIS A 79 21.78 7.07 -33.88
N SER A 80 22.54 7.84 -34.66
CA SER A 80 23.99 8.01 -34.50
C SER A 80 24.33 9.28 -33.71
N MET A 81 25.25 9.17 -32.75
CA MET A 81 25.77 10.29 -31.96
C MET A 81 27.24 10.13 -31.57
N ASP A 82 27.84 11.21 -31.08
CA ASP A 82 29.23 11.24 -30.59
C ASP A 82 29.42 10.36 -29.34
N LEU A 83 30.55 9.64 -29.25
CA LEU A 83 30.86 8.76 -28.11
C LEU A 83 30.96 9.53 -26.78
N GLY A 84 31.67 10.65 -26.76
CA GLY A 84 31.81 11.47 -25.55
C GLY A 84 30.48 12.02 -25.07
N PHE A 85 29.55 12.32 -25.99
CA PHE A 85 28.19 12.71 -25.64
C PHE A 85 27.35 11.55 -25.13
N ALA A 86 27.40 10.40 -25.79
CA ALA A 86 26.71 9.18 -25.39
C ALA A 86 27.06 8.77 -23.95
N ALA A 87 28.36 8.82 -23.60
CA ALA A 87 28.88 8.54 -22.26
C ALA A 87 28.22 9.39 -21.15
N LYS A 88 27.76 10.60 -21.47
CA LYS A 88 27.23 11.57 -20.50
C LYS A 88 25.72 11.48 -20.32
N ILE A 89 24.99 11.08 -21.37
CA ILE A 89 23.52 11.17 -21.39
C ILE A 89 22.83 9.81 -21.31
N LEU A 90 23.56 8.72 -21.58
CA LEU A 90 23.01 7.37 -21.60
C LEU A 90 23.33 6.67 -20.29
N GLN A 91 22.35 5.92 -19.80
CA GLN A 91 22.57 5.00 -18.68
C GLN A 91 22.73 3.59 -19.24
N PRO A 92 23.86 2.91 -18.97
CA PRO A 92 24.05 1.51 -19.34
C PRO A 92 22.92 0.64 -18.78
N LEU A 93 22.53 -0.39 -19.52
CA LEU A 93 21.49 -1.32 -19.11
C LEU A 93 21.99 -2.76 -19.29
N SER A 94 21.94 -3.55 -18.22
CA SER A 94 22.38 -4.95 -18.26
C SER A 94 21.62 -5.75 -19.33
N ALA A 95 22.32 -6.67 -20.00
CA ALA A 95 21.72 -7.65 -20.91
C ALA A 95 20.68 -8.56 -20.22
N THR A 96 20.76 -8.72 -18.89
CA THR A 96 19.79 -9.45 -18.09
C THR A 96 18.52 -8.64 -17.79
N HIS A 97 18.52 -7.32 -17.99
CA HIS A 97 17.36 -6.48 -17.72
C HIS A 97 16.17 -6.88 -18.60
N ILE A 98 14.94 -6.81 -18.06
CA ILE A 98 13.72 -7.24 -18.76
C ILE A 98 13.54 -6.59 -20.14
N LEU A 99 13.82 -5.29 -20.27
CA LEU A 99 13.78 -4.59 -21.57
C LEU A 99 14.81 -5.13 -22.58
N ALA A 100 16.03 -5.45 -22.13
CA ALA A 100 17.04 -6.06 -22.99
C ALA A 100 16.60 -7.47 -23.42
N ARG A 101 16.07 -8.27 -22.49
CA ARG A 101 15.51 -9.60 -22.77
C ARG A 101 14.31 -9.56 -23.72
N LYS A 102 13.46 -8.54 -23.65
CA LYS A 102 12.37 -8.35 -24.63
C LYS A 102 12.90 -8.12 -26.04
N ALA A 103 14.01 -7.41 -26.18
CA ALA A 103 14.63 -7.11 -27.47
C ALA A 103 15.44 -8.29 -28.05
N THR A 104 15.91 -9.22 -27.22
CA THR A 104 16.80 -10.32 -27.64
C THR A 104 16.15 -11.71 -27.61
N ASP A 105 15.22 -11.96 -26.68
CA ASP A 105 14.65 -13.27 -26.40
C ASP A 105 13.18 -13.16 -25.93
N LEU A 106 12.34 -12.56 -26.76
CA LEU A 106 10.90 -12.49 -26.49
C LEU A 106 10.23 -13.88 -26.39
N PRO A 107 10.54 -14.87 -27.26
CA PRO A 107 9.96 -16.21 -27.14
C PRO A 107 10.34 -16.91 -25.83
N GLY A 108 11.56 -16.72 -25.33
CA GLY A 108 11.99 -17.20 -24.02
C GLY A 108 11.21 -16.58 -22.88
N LEU A 109 10.98 -15.26 -22.92
CA LEU A 109 10.15 -14.57 -21.92
C LEU A 109 8.70 -15.05 -21.92
N LYS A 110 8.09 -15.28 -23.09
CA LYS A 110 6.72 -15.84 -23.18
C LYS A 110 6.63 -17.23 -22.55
N ARG A 111 7.63 -18.10 -22.80
CA ARG A 111 7.71 -19.42 -22.16
C ARG A 111 7.87 -19.31 -20.64
N MET A 112 8.71 -18.38 -20.17
CA MET A 112 8.87 -18.11 -18.74
C MET A 112 7.56 -17.62 -18.11
N GLY A 113 6.85 -16.70 -18.78
CA GLY A 113 5.54 -16.22 -18.34
C GLY A 113 4.49 -17.32 -18.23
N ALA A 114 4.52 -18.32 -19.12
CA ALA A 114 3.56 -19.43 -19.10
C ALA A 114 3.85 -20.51 -18.04
N LEU A 115 5.12 -20.69 -17.65
CA LEU A 115 5.54 -21.85 -16.85
C LEU A 115 6.21 -21.51 -15.51
N ARG A 116 6.72 -20.28 -15.35
CA ARG A 116 7.60 -19.87 -14.23
C ARG A 116 7.27 -18.43 -13.80
N HIS A 117 6.08 -18.24 -13.22
CA HIS A 117 5.58 -16.92 -12.82
C HIS A 117 6.55 -16.18 -11.90
N LEU A 118 7.02 -16.85 -10.84
CA LEU A 118 7.93 -16.26 -9.86
C LEU A 118 9.21 -15.75 -10.51
N GLU A 119 9.85 -16.53 -11.38
CA GLU A 119 11.09 -16.11 -12.02
C GLU A 119 10.93 -14.95 -12.99
N LEU A 120 9.80 -14.89 -13.71
CA LEU A 120 9.51 -13.73 -14.54
C LEU A 120 9.33 -12.47 -13.66
N ILE A 121 8.65 -12.60 -12.53
CA ILE A 121 8.48 -11.47 -11.60
C ILE A 121 9.82 -11.08 -10.98
N LYS A 122 10.63 -12.03 -10.50
CA LYS A 122 11.99 -11.78 -10.00
C LYS A 122 12.82 -11.00 -11.01
N LEU A 123 12.82 -11.44 -12.28
CA LEU A 123 13.53 -10.76 -13.36
C LEU A 123 13.10 -9.30 -13.50
N VAL A 124 11.80 -9.03 -13.44
CA VAL A 124 11.26 -7.66 -13.47
C VAL A 124 11.70 -6.87 -12.22
N LEU A 125 11.59 -7.45 -11.02
CA LEU A 125 11.97 -6.79 -9.77
C LEU A 125 13.47 -6.44 -9.76
N GLU A 126 14.34 -7.38 -10.09
CA GLU A 126 15.79 -7.17 -10.18
C GLU A 126 16.15 -6.11 -11.22
N SER A 127 15.43 -6.08 -12.35
CA SER A 127 15.59 -5.05 -13.39
C SER A 127 15.33 -3.63 -12.85
N TYR A 128 14.44 -3.49 -11.87
CA TYR A 128 14.09 -2.21 -11.24
C TYR A 128 14.69 -2.04 -9.83
N GLY A 129 15.84 -2.66 -9.56
CA GLY A 129 16.57 -2.48 -8.30
C GLY A 129 15.98 -3.27 -7.14
N GLY A 130 15.38 -4.43 -7.41
CA GLY A 130 14.80 -5.34 -6.42
C GLY A 130 13.35 -5.05 -6.05
N GLN A 131 12.72 -4.04 -6.65
CA GLN A 131 11.33 -3.67 -6.32
C GLN A 131 10.55 -3.07 -7.49
N ALA A 132 9.25 -3.34 -7.57
CA ALA A 132 8.37 -2.73 -8.56
C ALA A 132 6.91 -2.73 -8.10
N THR A 133 6.13 -1.73 -8.52
CA THR A 133 4.68 -1.73 -8.30
C THR A 133 3.98 -2.68 -9.27
N VAL A 134 2.77 -3.14 -8.91
CA VAL A 134 1.96 -3.99 -9.81
C VAL A 134 1.70 -3.31 -11.15
N ALA A 135 1.52 -1.99 -11.15
CA ALA A 135 1.32 -1.20 -12.36
C ALA A 135 2.55 -1.25 -13.27
N LEU A 136 3.76 -1.06 -12.70
CA LEU A 136 5.01 -1.14 -13.47
C LEU A 136 5.26 -2.55 -14.02
N ILE A 137 5.01 -3.59 -13.23
CA ILE A 137 5.12 -4.98 -13.69
C ILE A 137 4.16 -5.23 -14.86
N GLN A 138 2.91 -4.78 -14.74
CA GLN A 138 1.92 -4.93 -15.80
C GLN A 138 2.33 -4.19 -17.07
N GLU A 139 2.75 -2.92 -16.96
CA GLU A 139 3.22 -2.10 -18.08
C GLU A 139 4.43 -2.72 -18.78
N THR A 140 5.31 -3.37 -18.02
CA THR A 140 6.53 -3.98 -18.56
C THR A 140 6.21 -5.25 -19.36
N LEU A 141 5.27 -6.07 -18.86
CA LEU A 141 4.99 -7.40 -19.40
C LEU A 141 3.86 -7.43 -20.45
N VAL A 142 2.88 -6.52 -20.36
CA VAL A 142 1.71 -6.49 -21.24
C VAL A 142 1.91 -5.43 -22.33
N PRO A 143 1.57 -5.71 -23.61
CA PRO A 143 1.03 -6.96 -24.14
C PRO A 143 2.10 -7.95 -24.62
N ASP A 144 3.38 -7.56 -24.61
CA ASP A 144 4.43 -8.27 -25.37
C ASP A 144 4.73 -9.68 -24.83
N VAL A 145 4.75 -9.86 -23.51
CA VAL A 145 5.08 -11.12 -22.84
C VAL A 145 3.81 -11.84 -22.40
N ILE A 146 2.85 -11.07 -21.85
CA ILE A 146 1.53 -11.55 -21.44
C ILE A 146 0.49 -10.89 -22.34
N GLU A 147 -0.03 -11.65 -23.31
CA GLU A 147 -0.89 -11.15 -24.39
C GLU A 147 -2.34 -10.96 -23.94
N GLU A 148 -2.92 -11.95 -23.24
CA GLU A 148 -4.29 -11.95 -22.73
C GLU A 148 -4.31 -12.47 -21.27
N ASP A 149 -5.45 -12.34 -20.57
CA ASP A 149 -5.65 -12.91 -19.23
C ASP A 149 -4.76 -12.43 -18.07
N TRP A 150 -4.17 -11.23 -18.15
CA TRP A 150 -3.37 -10.62 -17.06
C TRP A 150 -4.02 -10.76 -15.67
N LYS A 151 -5.34 -10.55 -15.56
CA LYS A 151 -6.04 -10.66 -14.28
C LYS A 151 -5.94 -12.06 -13.66
N LYS A 152 -6.06 -13.10 -14.49
CA LYS A 152 -5.98 -14.51 -14.06
C LYS A 152 -4.53 -14.88 -13.78
N TRP A 153 -3.64 -14.57 -14.72
CA TRP A 153 -2.20 -14.78 -14.59
C TRP A 153 -1.63 -14.16 -13.31
N TRP A 154 -2.01 -12.90 -13.04
CA TRP A 154 -1.59 -12.18 -11.84
C TRP A 154 -2.15 -12.79 -10.56
N ALA A 155 -3.38 -13.32 -10.58
CA ALA A 155 -3.96 -13.97 -9.41
C ALA A 155 -3.18 -15.25 -9.03
N ASP A 156 -2.78 -16.04 -10.03
CA ASP A 156 -1.98 -17.25 -9.85
C ASP A 156 -0.56 -16.90 -9.35
N ALA A 157 0.12 -15.97 -10.02
CA ALA A 157 1.44 -15.49 -9.61
C ALA A 157 1.43 -14.88 -8.19
N LYS A 158 0.39 -14.12 -7.84
CA LYS A 158 0.22 -13.56 -6.49
C LYS A 158 0.06 -14.65 -5.43
N LYS A 159 -0.64 -15.73 -5.74
CA LYS A 159 -0.81 -16.87 -4.83
C LYS A 159 0.53 -17.57 -4.60
N GLU A 160 1.31 -17.79 -5.66
CA GLU A 160 2.65 -18.36 -5.59
C GLU A 160 3.59 -17.47 -4.75
N MET A 161 3.64 -16.15 -5.02
CA MET A 161 4.48 -15.22 -4.25
C MET A 161 4.09 -15.16 -2.77
N LYS A 162 2.81 -15.35 -2.43
CA LYS A 162 2.39 -15.39 -1.03
C LYS A 162 3.02 -16.57 -0.28
N GLY A 163 3.22 -17.71 -0.95
CA GLY A 163 3.86 -18.89 -0.38
C GLY A 163 5.39 -18.86 -0.38
N ASP A 164 6.01 -17.98 -1.18
CA ASP A 164 7.47 -17.91 -1.32
C ASP A 164 8.11 -16.87 -0.37
N GLY A 165 9.17 -17.25 0.34
CA GLY A 165 9.84 -16.41 1.34
C GLY A 165 10.61 -15.22 0.78
N HIS A 166 10.94 -15.20 -0.51
CA HIS A 166 11.72 -14.12 -1.12
C HIS A 166 10.87 -12.90 -1.49
N TYR A 167 9.55 -13.05 -1.60
CA TYR A 167 8.65 -11.99 -2.07
C TYR A 167 7.90 -11.34 -0.91
N GLN A 168 8.14 -10.05 -0.71
CA GLN A 168 7.35 -9.21 0.17
C GLN A 168 6.25 -8.54 -0.63
N LEU A 169 5.00 -8.97 -0.42
CA LEU A 169 3.84 -8.33 -1.03
C LEU A 169 3.37 -7.16 -0.16
N PRO A 170 3.13 -5.98 -0.74
CA PRO A 170 2.63 -4.83 0.00
C PRO A 170 1.15 -5.01 0.38
N VAL A 171 0.73 -4.30 1.42
CA VAL A 171 -0.67 -4.25 1.83
C VAL A 171 -1.50 -3.47 0.81
N LYS A 172 -0.94 -2.40 0.24
CA LYS A 172 -1.58 -1.59 -0.81
C LYS A 172 -0.98 -1.88 -2.17
N LYS A 173 -1.84 -1.94 -3.19
CA LYS A 173 -1.43 -2.15 -4.59
C LYS A 173 -0.56 -1.03 -5.17
N THR A 174 -0.60 0.16 -4.56
CA THR A 174 0.20 1.33 -4.96
C THR A 174 1.63 1.29 -4.44
N GLU A 175 1.89 0.46 -3.43
CA GLU A 175 3.23 0.24 -2.88
C GLU A 175 3.94 -0.86 -3.69
N PRO A 176 5.29 -0.87 -3.69
CA PRO A 176 6.05 -1.84 -4.48
C PRO A 176 6.03 -3.24 -3.83
N ILE A 177 6.14 -4.26 -4.67
CA ILE A 177 6.58 -5.59 -4.26
C ILE A 177 8.11 -5.55 -4.18
N VAL A 178 8.67 -6.17 -3.14
CA VAL A 178 10.12 -6.22 -2.90
C VAL A 178 10.59 -7.67 -2.96
N TYR A 179 11.69 -7.89 -3.67
CA TYR A 179 12.40 -9.17 -3.71
C TYR A 179 13.59 -9.14 -2.76
N HIS A 180 13.71 -10.17 -1.95
CA HIS A 180 14.83 -10.40 -1.04
C HIS A 180 15.69 -11.56 -1.57
N ALA A 181 17.01 -11.42 -1.50
CA ALA A 181 17.92 -12.47 -1.95
C ALA A 181 17.90 -13.70 -1.03
N GLU A 182 17.66 -13.47 0.26
CA GLU A 182 17.47 -14.50 1.28
C GLU A 182 15.97 -14.64 1.63
N GLU A 183 15.55 -15.85 1.97
CA GLU A 183 14.16 -16.10 2.36
C GLU A 183 13.85 -15.42 3.70
N LEU A 184 12.78 -14.61 3.70
CA LEU A 184 12.22 -14.10 4.94
C LEU A 184 11.51 -15.23 5.69
N SER A 185 11.71 -15.28 7.00
CA SER A 185 10.88 -16.10 7.87
C SER A 185 9.39 -15.69 7.76
N PRO A 186 8.42 -16.58 8.03
CA PRO A 186 7.01 -16.21 8.03
C PRO A 186 6.70 -15.02 8.94
N ALA A 187 7.38 -14.92 10.08
CA ALA A 187 7.27 -13.80 11.02
C ALA A 187 7.81 -12.50 10.41
N ASP A 188 9.03 -12.52 9.86
CA ASP A 188 9.66 -11.34 9.27
C ASP A 188 8.90 -10.85 8.03
N LYS A 189 8.36 -11.77 7.24
CA LYS A 189 7.53 -11.43 6.07
C LYS A 189 6.26 -10.67 6.47
N LEU A 190 5.63 -11.04 7.58
CA LEU A 190 4.46 -10.30 8.09
C LEU A 190 4.88 -8.96 8.71
N MET A 191 6.00 -8.94 9.44
CA MET A 191 6.48 -7.76 10.14
C MET A 191 7.09 -6.69 9.23
N SER A 192 7.71 -7.08 8.12
CA SER A 192 8.38 -6.15 7.20
C SER A 192 7.43 -5.04 6.73
N ASN A 193 6.18 -5.39 6.40
CA ASN A 193 5.17 -4.42 5.98
C ASN A 193 4.78 -3.42 7.08
N ILE A 194 4.86 -3.80 8.35
CA ILE A 194 4.58 -2.89 9.48
C ILE A 194 5.80 -2.01 9.75
N ARG A 195 7.00 -2.58 9.70
CA ARG A 195 8.28 -1.88 9.90
C ARG A 195 8.54 -0.83 8.80
N ASP A 196 8.21 -1.16 7.56
CA ASP A 196 8.38 -0.28 6.39
C ASP A 196 7.25 0.75 6.23
N ALA A 197 6.12 0.55 6.93
CA ALA A 197 4.95 1.39 6.78
C ALA A 197 5.20 2.83 7.27
N LYS A 198 5.03 3.79 6.36
CA LYS A 198 5.16 5.22 6.67
C LYS A 198 3.84 5.78 7.22
N GLY A 199 3.80 5.96 8.54
CA GLY A 199 2.72 6.61 9.28
C GLY A 199 1.60 5.68 9.71
N LEU A 200 0.80 6.16 10.68
CA LEU A 200 -0.12 5.32 11.45
C LEU A 200 -1.16 4.57 10.59
N LYS A 201 -1.67 5.19 9.52
CA LYS A 201 -2.68 4.56 8.65
C LYS A 201 -2.12 3.35 7.90
N ALA A 202 -0.86 3.40 7.47
CA ALA A 202 -0.20 2.28 6.80
C ALA A 202 0.13 1.18 7.81
N GLN A 203 0.64 1.55 8.99
CA GLN A 203 0.93 0.63 10.09
C GLN A 203 -0.33 -0.12 10.55
N LEU A 204 -1.47 0.58 10.67
CA LEU A 204 -2.77 -0.03 11.00
C LEU A 204 -3.23 -1.07 9.98
N ALA A 205 -3.09 -0.76 8.69
CA ALA A 205 -3.47 -1.67 7.62
C ALA A 205 -2.59 -2.93 7.64
N ALA A 206 -1.28 -2.75 7.84
CA ALA A 206 -0.33 -3.85 7.94
C ALA A 206 -0.54 -4.70 9.21
N ALA A 207 -0.75 -4.08 10.37
CA ALA A 207 -1.07 -4.78 11.61
C ALA A 207 -2.38 -5.58 11.51
N THR A 208 -3.41 -5.01 10.88
CA THR A 208 -4.69 -5.72 10.65
C THR A 208 -4.50 -6.93 9.74
N GLU A 209 -3.67 -6.85 8.70
CA GLU A 209 -3.42 -7.98 7.80
C GLU A 209 -2.55 -9.05 8.48
N LEU A 210 -1.57 -8.64 9.29
CA LEU A 210 -0.76 -9.53 10.10
C LEU A 210 -1.64 -10.36 11.05
N CYS A 211 -2.56 -9.72 11.76
CA CYS A 211 -3.46 -10.41 12.71
C CYS A 211 -4.32 -11.50 12.04
N LYS A 212 -4.63 -11.38 10.74
CA LYS A 212 -5.39 -12.42 10.01
C LYS A 212 -4.56 -13.64 9.63
N SER A 213 -3.23 -13.52 9.64
CA SER A 213 -2.31 -14.55 9.12
C SER A 213 -1.36 -15.09 10.19
N ILE A 214 -1.49 -14.64 11.45
CA ILE A 214 -0.55 -14.93 12.54
C ILE A 214 -0.70 -16.34 13.13
N ASP A 215 -1.86 -17.00 12.95
CA ASP A 215 -2.18 -18.27 13.61
C ASP A 215 -1.22 -19.44 13.32
N GLY A 216 -0.46 -19.36 12.21
CA GLY A 216 0.53 -20.37 11.81
C GLY A 216 1.99 -19.96 11.99
N VAL A 217 2.27 -18.87 12.69
CA VAL A 217 3.62 -18.32 12.85
C VAL A 217 4.23 -18.76 14.18
N GLU A 218 5.44 -19.29 14.13
CA GLU A 218 6.21 -19.61 15.34
C GLU A 218 6.53 -18.34 16.13
N ASN A 219 6.48 -18.42 17.46
CA ASN A 219 6.73 -17.29 18.36
C ASN A 219 5.82 -16.07 18.11
N LYS A 220 4.54 -16.33 17.79
CA LYS A 220 3.52 -15.30 17.54
C LYS A 220 3.41 -14.28 18.68
N GLU A 221 3.64 -14.68 19.92
CA GLU A 221 3.57 -13.79 21.08
C GLU A 221 4.60 -12.66 20.97
N ALA A 222 5.84 -12.97 20.58
CA ALA A 222 6.88 -11.97 20.38
C ALA A 222 6.57 -11.05 19.19
N VAL A 223 6.02 -11.60 18.10
CA VAL A 223 5.58 -10.81 16.94
C VAL A 223 4.48 -9.82 17.34
N LEU A 224 3.47 -10.28 18.08
CA LEU A 224 2.37 -9.43 18.53
C LEU A 224 2.83 -8.38 19.55
N ASP A 225 3.80 -8.70 20.41
CA ASP A 225 4.40 -7.72 21.33
C ASP A 225 5.13 -6.60 20.58
N GLU A 226 5.88 -6.94 19.52
CA GLU A 226 6.52 -5.93 18.65
C GLU A 226 5.47 -5.06 17.95
N VAL A 227 4.38 -5.64 17.44
CA VAL A 227 3.27 -4.87 16.84
C VAL A 227 2.65 -3.90 17.86
N VAL A 228 2.40 -4.37 19.09
CA VAL A 228 1.88 -3.52 20.17
C VAL A 228 2.82 -2.36 20.46
N SER A 229 4.13 -2.61 20.52
CA SER A 229 5.15 -1.58 20.72
C SER A 229 5.14 -0.53 19.60
N ILE A 230 5.13 -0.96 18.33
CA ILE A 230 5.06 -0.06 17.16
C ILE A 230 3.79 0.79 17.20
N LEU A 231 2.64 0.17 17.51
CA LEU A 231 1.37 0.90 17.60
C LEU A 231 1.39 1.91 18.76
N ASN A 232 1.94 1.56 19.93
CA ASN A 232 2.04 2.45 21.08
C ASN A 232 2.83 3.73 20.74
N GLU A 233 3.97 3.59 20.07
CA GLU A 233 4.76 4.74 19.62
C GLU A 233 3.98 5.58 18.59
N ALA A 234 3.36 4.92 17.62
CA ALA A 234 2.61 5.61 16.58
C ALA A 234 1.37 6.33 17.12
N ILE A 235 0.66 5.77 18.10
CA ILE A 235 -0.47 6.40 18.81
C ILE A 235 -0.02 7.68 19.50
N LYS A 236 1.08 7.63 20.28
CA LYS A 236 1.63 8.81 20.97
C LYS A 236 1.91 9.95 19.99
N ASN A 237 2.45 9.63 18.81
CA ASN A 237 2.82 10.63 17.79
C ASN A 237 1.63 11.21 17.02
N HIS A 238 0.45 10.59 17.05
CA HIS A 238 -0.70 10.98 16.22
C HIS A 238 -1.93 11.42 17.01
N LEU A 239 -1.92 11.30 18.35
CA LEU A 239 -3.06 11.59 19.22
C LEU A 239 -3.69 12.96 18.93
N THR A 240 -2.87 14.02 18.87
CA THR A 240 -3.36 15.40 18.70
C THR A 240 -3.81 15.70 17.27
N LEU A 241 -3.06 15.21 16.27
CA LEU A 241 -3.29 15.57 14.86
C LEU A 241 -4.36 14.71 14.19
N LYS A 242 -4.52 13.45 14.62
CA LYS A 242 -5.42 12.46 14.00
C LYS A 242 -6.06 11.57 15.07
N PRO A 243 -6.91 12.13 15.96
CA PRO A 243 -7.46 11.40 17.09
C PRO A 243 -8.32 10.20 16.68
N SER A 244 -9.11 10.26 15.59
CA SER A 244 -9.87 9.10 15.09
C SER A 244 -8.96 7.94 14.68
N LEU A 245 -7.82 8.25 14.06
CA LEU A 245 -6.86 7.24 13.63
C LEU A 245 -6.09 6.65 14.82
N ALA A 246 -5.76 7.48 15.81
CA ALA A 246 -5.18 7.04 17.07
C ALA A 246 -6.15 6.12 17.83
N LEU A 247 -7.45 6.44 17.85
CA LEU A 247 -8.48 5.60 18.44
C LEU A 247 -8.59 4.25 17.74
N GLU A 248 -8.59 4.23 16.41
CA GLU A 248 -8.58 2.98 15.64
C GLU A 248 -7.38 2.09 15.99
N ALA A 249 -6.21 2.70 16.21
CA ALA A 249 -5.00 1.99 16.62
C ALA A 249 -5.07 1.43 18.03
N ILE A 250 -5.63 2.19 18.97
CA ILE A 250 -5.89 1.69 20.33
C ILE A 250 -6.83 0.50 20.29
N LEU A 251 -7.95 0.59 19.56
CA LEU A 251 -8.91 -0.52 19.44
C LEU A 251 -8.28 -1.77 18.83
N LEU A 252 -7.40 -1.63 17.84
CA LEU A 252 -6.67 -2.76 17.26
C LEU A 252 -5.67 -3.35 18.26
N ARG A 253 -4.88 -2.51 18.94
CA ARG A 253 -3.91 -2.93 19.96
C ARG A 253 -4.58 -3.70 21.10
N ASP A 254 -5.71 -3.20 21.59
CA ASP A 254 -6.42 -3.81 22.72
C ASP A 254 -7.10 -5.13 22.29
N ALA A 255 -7.56 -5.22 21.04
CA ALA A 255 -8.02 -6.48 20.45
C ALA A 255 -6.88 -7.51 20.34
N ILE A 256 -5.67 -7.10 19.91
CA ILE A 256 -4.48 -7.96 19.86
C ILE A 256 -4.17 -8.50 21.26
N ARG A 257 -4.16 -7.64 22.29
CA ARG A 257 -3.92 -8.04 23.68
C ARG A 257 -4.91 -9.05 24.21
N THR A 258 -6.20 -8.82 23.92
CA THR A 258 -7.26 -9.72 24.33
C THR A 258 -7.05 -11.12 23.73
N GLN A 259 -6.52 -11.20 22.51
CA GLN A 259 -6.24 -12.47 21.83
C GLN A 259 -4.93 -13.14 22.30
N SER A 260 -3.91 -12.36 22.64
CA SER A 260 -2.57 -12.87 22.97
C SER A 260 -2.28 -12.98 24.47
N GLY A 261 -3.10 -12.37 25.33
CA GLY A 261 -2.87 -12.28 26.77
C GLY A 261 -1.75 -11.30 27.17
N ILE A 262 -1.23 -10.50 26.22
CA ILE A 262 -0.21 -9.47 26.49
C ILE A 262 -0.79 -8.43 27.44
N GLN A 263 -0.06 -8.16 28.53
CA GLN A 263 -0.48 -7.20 29.53
C GLN A 263 -0.20 -5.75 29.08
N PRO A 264 -1.06 -4.78 29.46
CA PRO A 264 -0.77 -3.37 29.26
C PRO A 264 0.51 -2.92 29.97
N GLN A 265 1.26 -2.01 29.36
CA GLN A 265 2.39 -1.34 30.01
C GLN A 265 1.90 -0.09 30.76
N GLU A 266 2.64 0.30 31.80
CA GLU A 266 2.32 1.49 32.59
C GLU A 266 2.45 2.78 31.76
N GLY A 267 1.45 3.67 31.88
CA GLY A 267 1.44 4.96 31.18
C GLY A 267 1.06 4.90 29.69
N GLU A 268 0.50 3.78 29.22
CA GLU A 268 -0.02 3.68 27.87
C GLU A 268 -1.34 4.42 27.67
N LEU A 269 -1.49 5.01 26.49
CA LEU A 269 -2.72 5.70 26.09
C LEU A 269 -3.84 4.69 25.84
N THR A 270 -5.01 4.98 26.39
CA THR A 270 -6.24 4.21 26.28
C THR A 270 -7.28 4.95 25.44
N ALA A 271 -8.36 4.27 25.06
CA ALA A 271 -9.44 4.90 24.31
C ALA A 271 -10.07 6.05 25.13
N ASN A 272 -10.14 5.88 26.45
CA ASN A 272 -10.64 6.88 27.39
C ASN A 272 -9.85 8.20 27.32
N ASP A 273 -8.52 8.13 27.19
CA ASP A 273 -7.67 9.33 27.04
C ASP A 273 -8.01 10.15 25.79
N ILE A 274 -8.57 9.51 24.75
CA ILE A 274 -9.04 10.18 23.54
C ILE A 274 -10.44 10.74 23.77
N TYR A 275 -11.34 9.94 24.35
CA TYR A 275 -12.72 10.36 24.61
C TYR A 275 -12.81 11.56 25.55
N GLU A 276 -12.01 11.59 26.63
CA GLU A 276 -12.00 12.72 27.57
C GLU A 276 -11.51 14.03 26.95
N LYS A 277 -10.71 13.96 25.90
CA LYS A 277 -10.16 15.12 25.18
C LYS A 277 -10.95 15.48 23.92
N ALA A 278 -11.98 14.71 23.59
CA ALA A 278 -12.73 14.90 22.36
C ALA A 278 -13.79 15.99 22.54
N ASP A 279 -13.53 17.18 22.00
CA ASP A 279 -14.52 18.27 21.93
C ASP A 279 -15.70 17.88 21.01
N ASP A 280 -15.43 17.12 19.95
CA ASP A 280 -16.41 16.61 19.00
C ASP A 280 -16.34 15.07 18.91
N LEU A 281 -17.11 14.41 19.77
CA LEU A 281 -17.21 12.95 19.80
C LEU A 281 -17.91 12.40 18.53
N ALA A 282 -18.84 13.15 17.94
CA ALA A 282 -19.51 12.77 16.70
C ALA A 282 -18.51 12.69 15.55
N GLY A 283 -17.77 13.77 15.30
CA GLY A 283 -16.72 13.82 14.29
C GLY A 283 -15.59 12.82 14.54
N LEU A 284 -15.21 12.60 15.81
CA LEU A 284 -14.21 11.59 16.18
C LEU A 284 -14.63 10.19 15.69
N ILE A 285 -15.85 9.77 15.98
CA ILE A 285 -16.35 8.44 15.61
C ILE A 285 -16.62 8.37 14.10
N GLU A 286 -17.14 9.43 13.50
CA GLU A 286 -17.39 9.48 12.06
C GLU A 286 -16.12 9.41 11.21
N GLY A 287 -15.00 9.89 11.74
CA GLY A 287 -13.68 9.76 11.13
C GLY A 287 -13.16 8.32 11.04
N LEU A 288 -13.77 7.37 11.74
CA LEU A 288 -13.43 5.95 11.68
C LEU A 288 -14.08 5.27 10.46
N SER A 289 -13.48 4.15 10.01
CA SER A 289 -14.17 3.27 9.07
C SER A 289 -15.44 2.66 9.69
N ALA A 290 -16.45 2.35 8.87
CA ALA A 290 -17.74 1.84 9.37
C ALA A 290 -17.60 0.61 10.28
N ALA A 291 -16.69 -0.31 9.94
CA ALA A 291 -16.42 -1.51 10.75
C ALA A 291 -15.85 -1.17 12.15
N LYS A 292 -15.21 -0.01 12.31
CA LYS A 292 -14.55 0.42 13.54
C LYS A 292 -15.42 1.35 14.39
N GLN A 293 -16.43 2.00 13.81
CA GLN A 293 -17.38 2.83 14.54
C GLN A 293 -18.09 2.05 15.65
N LYS A 294 -18.58 0.84 15.36
CA LYS A 294 -19.24 -0.01 16.37
C LYS A 294 -18.30 -0.41 17.52
N LEU A 295 -17.05 -0.74 17.21
CA LEU A 295 -16.05 -1.07 18.23
C LEU A 295 -15.71 0.14 19.10
N ALA A 296 -15.62 1.33 18.51
CA ALA A 296 -15.38 2.56 19.24
C ALA A 296 -16.56 2.93 20.14
N LEU A 297 -17.80 2.73 19.69
CA LEU A 297 -18.97 2.90 20.54
C LEU A 297 -18.92 1.93 21.72
N GLU A 298 -18.71 0.64 21.47
CA GLU A 298 -18.65 -0.35 22.54
C GLU A 298 -17.52 -0.06 23.56
N ALA A 299 -16.35 0.39 23.10
CA ALA A 299 -15.27 0.84 23.98
C ALA A 299 -15.66 2.05 24.83
N PHE A 300 -16.33 3.06 24.25
CA PHE A 300 -16.86 4.20 24.99
C PHE A 300 -17.87 3.76 26.05
N ARG A 301 -18.78 2.84 25.70
CA ARG A 301 -19.80 2.30 26.61
C ARG A 301 -19.17 1.63 27.83
N GLN A 302 -18.12 0.85 27.62
CA GLN A 302 -17.40 0.16 28.68
C GLN A 302 -16.60 1.12 29.57
N ALA A 303 -16.01 2.17 29.00
CA ALA A 303 -15.26 3.18 29.73
C ALA A 303 -16.15 4.13 30.55
N HIS A 304 -17.40 4.35 30.11
CA HIS A 304 -18.33 5.32 30.71
C HIS A 304 -19.67 4.69 31.13
N PRO A 305 -19.68 3.68 32.03
CA PRO A 305 -20.88 2.90 32.36
C PRO A 305 -22.04 3.76 32.91
N ASP A 306 -21.74 4.87 33.57
CA ASP A 306 -22.73 5.73 34.22
C ASP A 306 -23.33 6.81 33.30
N SER A 307 -22.67 7.17 32.20
CA SER A 307 -23.05 8.33 31.37
C SER A 307 -23.23 8.03 29.88
N TRP A 308 -22.90 6.81 29.43
CA TRP A 308 -22.93 6.48 28.01
C TRP A 308 -24.32 6.60 27.38
N VAL A 309 -25.39 6.24 28.12
CA VAL A 309 -26.77 6.30 27.61
C VAL A 309 -27.14 7.74 27.26
N ASP A 310 -26.92 8.67 28.18
CA ASP A 310 -27.25 10.08 27.96
C ASP A 310 -26.37 10.70 26.87
N THR A 311 -25.11 10.28 26.79
CA THR A 311 -24.21 10.69 25.71
C THR A 311 -24.72 10.21 24.35
N TYR A 312 -25.14 8.94 24.23
CA TYR A 312 -25.66 8.40 22.97
C TYR A 312 -26.96 9.04 22.55
N LEU A 313 -27.86 9.32 23.51
CA LEU A 313 -29.09 10.06 23.26
C LEU A 313 -28.86 11.49 22.75
N LYS A 314 -27.72 12.11 23.07
CA LYS A 314 -27.31 13.39 22.46
C LYS A 314 -26.71 13.16 21.07
N LEU A 315 -25.81 12.20 20.94
CA LEU A 315 -25.10 11.90 19.68
C LEU A 315 -26.02 11.49 18.54
N ILE A 316 -27.11 10.77 18.80
CA ILE A 316 -28.10 10.40 17.76
C ILE A 316 -28.70 11.61 17.04
N ASN A 317 -28.62 12.81 17.63
CA ASN A 317 -29.12 14.04 17.03
C ASN A 317 -28.00 14.94 16.46
N GLN A 318 -26.74 14.50 16.52
CA GLN A 318 -25.54 15.26 16.14
C GLN A 318 -24.66 14.51 15.13
N THR A 319 -25.12 13.35 14.66
CA THR A 319 -24.37 12.44 13.79
C THR A 319 -25.16 12.11 12.52
N GLY A 320 -24.45 11.66 11.49
CA GLY A 320 -25.01 11.24 10.22
C GLY A 320 -25.78 9.92 10.31
N LEU A 321 -26.68 9.69 9.34
CA LEU A 321 -27.67 8.60 9.31
C LEU A 321 -27.14 7.22 9.72
N ARG A 322 -25.94 6.88 9.26
CA ARG A 322 -25.32 5.59 9.54
C ARG A 322 -25.01 5.42 11.03
N LEU A 323 -24.40 6.44 11.65
CA LEU A 323 -24.02 6.38 13.06
C LEU A 323 -25.25 6.46 13.97
N VAL A 324 -26.26 7.22 13.56
CA VAL A 324 -27.59 7.22 14.21
C VAL A 324 -28.14 5.80 14.33
N GLY A 325 -28.10 5.01 13.26
CA GLY A 325 -28.57 3.63 13.27
C GLY A 325 -27.83 2.75 14.27
N GLU A 326 -26.50 2.82 14.31
CA GLU A 326 -25.67 2.03 15.24
C GLU A 326 -25.93 2.43 16.70
N LEU A 327 -25.98 3.73 17.00
CA LEU A 327 -26.26 4.25 18.34
C LEU A 327 -27.62 3.77 18.86
N ILE A 328 -28.66 3.86 18.02
CA ILE A 328 -30.01 3.41 18.39
C ILE A 328 -30.03 1.89 18.58
N GLN A 329 -29.37 1.13 17.70
CA GLN A 329 -29.30 -0.32 17.85
C GLN A 329 -28.65 -0.72 19.18
N ILE A 330 -27.55 -0.07 19.58
CA ILE A 330 -26.90 -0.32 20.87
C ILE A 330 -27.84 0.02 22.04
N LEU A 331 -28.56 1.15 21.97
CA LEU A 331 -29.55 1.51 23.00
C LEU A 331 -30.69 0.48 23.09
N ILE A 332 -31.13 -0.09 21.96
CA ILE A 332 -32.15 -1.15 21.94
C ILE A 332 -31.61 -2.44 22.54
N ASP A 333 -30.45 -2.91 22.07
CA ASP A 333 -29.83 -4.18 22.48
C ASP A 333 -29.50 -4.21 23.98
N THR A 334 -29.32 -3.05 24.59
CA THR A 334 -29.02 -2.88 26.03
C THR A 334 -30.26 -2.54 26.88
N GLY A 335 -31.46 -2.55 26.29
CA GLY A 335 -32.71 -2.36 27.04
C GLY A 335 -33.10 -0.90 27.33
N HIS A 336 -32.54 0.06 26.58
CA HIS A 336 -32.83 1.50 26.73
C HIS A 336 -33.78 2.05 25.65
N PHE A 337 -34.56 1.18 25.00
CA PHE A 337 -35.54 1.57 23.97
C PHE A 337 -36.52 2.65 24.46
N GLU A 338 -37.12 2.49 25.64
CA GLU A 338 -38.10 3.46 26.17
C GLU A 338 -37.48 4.83 26.45
N LYS A 339 -36.22 4.87 26.94
CA LYS A 339 -35.49 6.12 27.13
C LYS A 339 -35.22 6.83 25.80
N PHE A 340 -34.80 6.06 24.79
CA PHE A 340 -34.62 6.57 23.43
C PHE A 340 -35.92 7.13 22.85
N LYS A 341 -37.01 6.36 22.94
CA LYS A 341 -38.32 6.74 22.43
C LYS A 341 -38.86 8.02 23.07
N ALA A 342 -38.72 8.15 24.39
CA ALA A 342 -39.09 9.37 25.11
C ALA A 342 -38.25 10.58 24.69
N GLY A 343 -36.94 10.40 24.49
CA GLY A 343 -36.02 11.42 23.97
C GLY A 343 -36.41 11.87 22.56
N LEU A 344 -36.69 10.91 21.66
CA LEU A 344 -37.13 11.16 20.30
C LEU A 344 -38.47 11.93 20.27
N ALA A 345 -39.44 11.54 21.09
CA ALA A 345 -40.72 12.26 21.21
C ALA A 345 -40.53 13.73 21.61
N LYS A 346 -39.61 13.98 22.55
CA LYS A 346 -39.24 15.34 22.99
C LYS A 346 -38.60 16.15 21.87
N LEU A 347 -37.66 15.57 21.11
CA LEU A 347 -37.04 16.24 19.97
C LEU A 347 -38.07 16.56 18.87
N ILE A 348 -38.99 15.64 18.58
CA ILE A 348 -40.05 15.83 17.58
C ILE A 348 -41.00 16.96 18.01
N SER A 349 -41.53 16.92 19.23
CA SER A 349 -42.44 17.95 19.75
C SER A 349 -41.85 19.36 19.74
N LYS A 350 -40.53 19.46 19.95
CA LYS A 350 -39.79 20.74 19.90
C LYS A 350 -39.29 21.12 18.51
N ARG A 351 -39.39 20.22 17.53
CA ARG A 351 -38.81 20.36 16.17
C ARG A 351 -37.28 20.56 16.20
N GLU A 352 -36.61 19.89 17.13
CA GLU A 352 -35.15 19.90 17.33
C GLU A 352 -34.48 18.62 16.78
N ALA A 353 -35.26 17.67 16.26
CA ALA A 353 -34.72 16.44 15.69
C ALA A 353 -33.94 16.72 14.39
N SER A 354 -32.74 16.16 14.26
CA SER A 354 -31.89 16.31 13.07
C SER A 354 -32.48 15.58 11.86
N THR A 355 -32.08 16.00 10.65
CA THR A 355 -32.54 15.37 9.41
C THR A 355 -32.18 13.89 9.35
N ASP A 356 -30.97 13.52 9.78
CA ASP A 356 -30.52 12.13 9.82
C ASP A 356 -31.35 11.27 10.79
N LEU A 357 -31.68 11.80 11.97
CA LEU A 357 -32.53 11.11 12.94
C LEU A 357 -33.96 10.94 12.40
N MET A 358 -34.50 11.97 11.78
CA MET A 358 -35.83 11.91 11.16
C MET A 358 -35.88 10.98 9.96
N LEU A 359 -34.80 10.93 9.16
CA LEU A 359 -34.65 9.99 8.05
C LEU A 359 -34.54 8.55 8.55
N TRP A 360 -33.78 8.30 9.61
CA TRP A 360 -33.73 7.00 10.27
C TRP A 360 -35.12 6.58 10.74
N MET A 361 -35.85 7.46 11.42
CA MET A 361 -37.21 7.22 11.91
C MET A 361 -38.18 6.91 10.76
N GLY A 362 -38.05 7.63 9.64
CA GLY A 362 -38.83 7.39 8.43
C GLY A 362 -38.61 6.00 7.83
N LYS A 363 -37.37 5.48 7.90
CA LYS A 363 -36.99 4.15 7.41
C LYS A 363 -37.34 3.01 8.36
N ASN A 364 -37.41 3.27 9.66
CA ASN A 364 -37.59 2.26 10.71
C ASN A 364 -38.95 2.37 11.42
N ARG A 365 -40.00 2.73 10.68
CA ARG A 365 -41.37 2.80 11.22
C ARG A 365 -41.83 1.41 11.65
N SER A 366 -42.35 1.32 12.86
CA SER A 366 -42.91 0.10 13.44
C SER A 366 -44.01 0.45 14.45
N ASP A 367 -44.82 -0.54 14.82
CA ASP A 367 -45.88 -0.39 15.84
C ASP A 367 -45.32 0.09 17.18
N SER A 368 -44.05 -0.20 17.47
CA SER A 368 -43.35 0.25 18.68
C SER A 368 -43.25 1.79 18.79
N PHE A 369 -43.50 2.52 17.70
CA PHE A 369 -43.50 3.99 17.66
C PHE A 369 -44.88 4.61 17.39
N ALA A 370 -45.96 3.82 17.38
CA ALA A 370 -47.29 4.28 16.96
C ALA A 370 -47.81 5.49 17.76
N ASP A 371 -47.46 5.58 19.04
CA ASP A 371 -47.78 6.68 19.96
C ASP A 371 -47.06 8.00 19.67
N ILE A 372 -45.94 7.96 18.94
CA ILE A 372 -45.20 9.16 18.53
C ILE A 372 -45.39 9.49 17.04
N LEU A 373 -45.88 8.54 16.23
CA LEU A 373 -46.13 8.69 14.80
C LEU A 373 -47.43 9.47 14.51
N GLY A 374 -47.42 10.77 14.80
CA GLY A 374 -48.52 11.71 14.54
C GLY A 374 -48.16 12.87 13.58
N PRO A 375 -49.08 13.85 13.40
CA PRO A 375 -48.84 15.03 12.55
C PRO A 375 -47.59 15.84 12.92
N GLU A 376 -47.19 15.82 14.20
CA GLU A 376 -45.98 16.50 14.67
C GLU A 376 -44.69 15.94 14.03
N VAL A 377 -44.68 14.65 13.68
CA VAL A 377 -43.53 14.03 12.99
C VAL A 377 -43.30 14.68 11.62
N PHE A 378 -44.37 14.89 10.85
CA PHE A 378 -44.27 15.56 9.56
C PHE A 378 -43.78 16.99 9.69
N ARG A 379 -44.24 17.72 10.72
CA ARG A 379 -43.76 19.08 10.99
C ARG A 379 -42.29 19.10 11.41
N ALA A 380 -41.87 18.14 12.24
CA ALA A 380 -40.46 17.99 12.62
C ALA A 380 -39.58 17.61 11.41
N MET A 381 -40.06 16.75 10.51
CA MET A 381 -39.36 16.41 9.27
C MET A 381 -39.17 17.65 8.37
N MET A 382 -40.23 18.45 8.19
CA MET A 382 -40.14 19.68 7.41
C MET A 382 -39.17 20.69 8.04
N ALA A 383 -39.25 20.87 9.37
CA ALA A 383 -38.34 21.76 10.09
C ALA A 383 -36.87 21.31 9.99
N ALA A 384 -36.60 20.01 10.08
CA ALA A 384 -35.25 19.46 9.91
C ALA A 384 -34.69 19.75 8.51
N ILE A 385 -35.50 19.52 7.46
CA ILE A 385 -35.12 19.80 6.07
C ILE A 385 -34.88 21.31 5.85
N GLU A 386 -35.66 22.17 6.49
CA GLU A 386 -35.48 23.62 6.42
C GLU A 386 -34.20 24.10 7.11
N ASN A 387 -33.82 23.48 8.24
CA ASN A 387 -32.62 23.85 9.00
C ASN A 387 -31.30 23.40 8.33
N ASP A 388 -31.35 22.39 7.45
CA ASP A 388 -30.18 21.89 6.71
C ASP A 388 -29.91 22.65 5.40
N ARG A 389 -30.80 23.56 4.98
CA ARG A 389 -30.62 24.44 3.82
C ARG A 389 -29.86 25.70 4.21
#